data_AF-A0A9P9T093-F1
#
_entry.id   AF-A0A9P9T093-F1
#
_cell.length_a   1.000
_cell.length_b   1.000
_cell.length_c   1.000
_cell.angle_alpha   90.00
_cell.angle_beta   90.00
_cell.angle_gamma   90.00
#
_symmetry.space_group_name_H-M   'P 1'
#
loop_
_entity.id
_entity.type
_entity.pdbx_description
1 polymer ?
#
loop_
_entity_poly.entity_id
_entity_poly.type
_entity_poly.pdbx_seq_one_letter_code
_entity_poly.pdbx_strand_id
1 'polypeptide(L)'
;MSTPGRTHLPWETQTGQIQELLNYISFLEAKLQYLQFHHETCDKWSAPLPPAFADLSYLPPDLIVANEGQMYPLNSFACQEPLPVSHDMEIVQPPQKVPPTNARWRRIVDQMMKGWDQPSSWMDRRIAIGLDSVEKNHHALSMLLGLGNELSGEDGPDSRMQIAKFSMNSNGVSETLIMSARHYALGTKASERDAGFVVQLHNFRELIFASLCVVIEHQGLPIDTINDLMRICMSSSGAANLYRLRRGALWVNRVIAGLIRKGWHHCATEFFLLSGRPVSQYGLLWEGCVHSFPYLSERLAYIYETVERPYTDAGWIPFSIPSIIKGLVGDALTLGQICTALDYEEESLSKLFSISNEISQVT
;
A
#
# COMPACT_ATOMS: atom_id res chain seq x y z
N MET A 1 43.41 -13.92 -9.83
CA MET A 1 42.20 -13.09 -10.00
C MET A 1 41.39 -13.18 -8.72
N SER A 2 41.55 -12.21 -7.84
CA SER A 2 40.88 -12.09 -6.55
C SER A 2 39.76 -11.05 -6.65
N THR A 3 38.56 -11.43 -6.23
CA THR A 3 37.40 -10.55 -6.12
C THR A 3 37.60 -9.53 -4.99
N PRO A 4 37.41 -8.21 -5.21
CA PRO A 4 37.42 -7.21 -4.16
C PRO A 4 36.01 -7.04 -3.59
N GLY A 5 35.85 -7.09 -2.26
CA GLY A 5 34.55 -6.87 -1.62
C GLY A 5 34.37 -7.47 -0.22
N ARG A 6 35.34 -8.21 0.32
CA ARG A 6 35.38 -8.51 1.76
C ARG A 6 36.25 -7.47 2.45
N THR A 7 35.66 -6.62 3.29
CA THR A 7 36.36 -6.04 4.42
C THR A 7 36.74 -7.18 5.37
N HIS A 8 37.83 -7.88 5.07
CA HIS A 8 38.50 -8.75 6.01
C HIS A 8 39.12 -7.85 7.09
N LEU A 9 38.36 -7.59 8.17
CA LEU A 9 38.96 -7.17 9.43
C LEU A 9 39.82 -8.33 9.95
N PRO A 10 41.03 -8.09 10.48
CA PRO A 10 41.91 -9.13 10.99
C PRO A 10 41.25 -9.84 12.18
N TRP A 11 41.22 -11.17 12.12
CA TRP A 11 40.55 -12.06 13.08
C TRP A 11 41.43 -12.26 14.33
N GLU A 12 41.73 -11.18 15.07
CA GLU A 12 42.92 -11.18 15.93
C GLU A 12 42.78 -11.62 17.40
N THR A 13 41.59 -11.84 17.97
CA THR A 13 41.49 -12.54 19.29
C THR A 13 40.18 -13.31 19.47
N GLN A 14 40.26 -14.50 20.06
CA GLN A 14 39.09 -15.34 20.42
C GLN A 14 38.12 -14.59 21.35
N THR A 15 38.63 -13.71 22.21
CA THR A 15 37.85 -12.88 23.13
C THR A 15 37.03 -11.81 22.39
N GLY A 16 37.58 -11.18 21.35
CA GLY A 16 36.85 -10.22 20.52
C GLY A 16 35.71 -10.88 19.75
N GLN A 17 35.92 -12.10 19.26
CA GLN A 17 34.89 -12.90 18.57
C GLN A 17 33.74 -13.26 19.52
N ILE A 18 34.06 -13.67 20.75
CA ILE A 18 33.05 -13.95 21.77
C ILE A 18 32.23 -12.69 22.06
N GLN A 19 32.87 -11.53 22.19
CA GLN A 19 32.14 -10.28 22.45
C GLN A 19 31.24 -9.86 21.29
N GLU A 20 31.67 -10.01 20.04
CA GLU A 20 30.85 -9.71 18.86
C GLU A 20 29.65 -10.66 18.76
N LEU A 21 29.84 -11.96 19.02
CA LEU A 21 28.75 -12.92 19.09
C LEU A 21 27.76 -12.61 20.22
N LEU A 22 28.24 -12.22 21.40
CA LEU A 22 27.38 -11.81 22.50
C LEU A 22 26.57 -10.56 22.14
N ASN A 23 27.21 -9.56 21.51
CA ASN A 23 26.51 -8.36 21.03
C ASN A 23 25.43 -8.72 19.98
N TYR A 24 25.74 -9.65 19.08
CA TYR A 24 24.78 -10.11 18.07
C TYR A 24 23.63 -10.92 18.68
N ILE A 25 23.90 -11.78 19.66
CA ILE A 25 22.87 -12.50 20.42
C ILE A 25 21.95 -11.52 21.14
N SER A 26 22.51 -10.55 21.87
CA SER A 26 21.71 -9.52 22.54
C SER A 26 20.88 -8.68 21.56
N PHE A 27 21.43 -8.38 20.38
CA PHE A 27 20.67 -7.74 19.30
C PHE A 27 19.49 -8.60 18.82
N LEU A 28 19.71 -9.91 18.61
CA LEU A 28 18.66 -10.84 18.21
C LEU A 28 17.60 -11.03 19.30
N GLU A 29 18.00 -11.10 20.58
CA GLU A 29 17.09 -11.17 21.72
C GLU A 29 16.23 -9.90 21.81
N ALA A 30 16.83 -8.71 21.68
CA ALA A 30 16.09 -7.46 21.62
C ALA A 30 15.11 -7.42 20.43
N LYS A 31 15.53 -7.93 19.26
CA LYS A 31 14.67 -8.04 18.07
C LYS A 31 13.52 -9.03 18.29
N LEU A 32 13.77 -10.15 18.95
CA LEU A 32 12.75 -11.16 19.25
C LEU A 32 11.75 -10.64 20.29
N GLN A 33 12.23 -9.97 21.33
CA GLN A 33 11.38 -9.27 22.31
C GLN A 33 10.53 -8.19 21.64
N TYR A 34 11.12 -7.39 20.75
CA TYR A 34 10.37 -6.41 19.95
C TYR A 34 9.30 -7.09 19.10
N LEU A 35 9.61 -8.18 18.39
CA LEU A 35 8.66 -8.91 17.56
C LEU A 35 7.54 -9.56 18.38
N GLN A 36 7.85 -10.11 19.56
CA GLN A 36 6.85 -10.65 20.49
C GLN A 36 5.93 -9.55 20.99
N PHE A 37 6.50 -8.46 21.50
CA PHE A 37 5.73 -7.31 21.95
C PHE A 37 4.88 -6.72 20.82
N HIS A 38 5.46 -6.55 19.64
CA HIS A 38 4.79 -6.07 18.43
C HIS A 38 3.64 -6.99 18.05
N HIS A 39 3.83 -8.31 18.05
CA HIS A 39 2.76 -9.27 17.78
C HIS A 39 1.63 -9.13 18.82
N GLU A 40 1.96 -9.04 20.11
CA GLU A 40 0.98 -8.92 21.19
C GLU A 40 0.21 -7.58 21.19
N THR A 41 0.84 -6.50 20.73
CA THR A 41 0.27 -5.14 20.76
C THR A 41 -0.32 -4.68 19.45
N CYS A 42 0.20 -5.12 18.30
CA CYS A 42 -0.35 -4.81 16.99
C CYS A 42 -1.72 -5.47 16.77
N ASP A 43 -2.04 -6.51 17.54
CA ASP A 43 -3.35 -7.18 17.55
C ASP A 43 -4.38 -6.45 18.43
N LYS A 44 -3.95 -5.54 19.33
CA LYS A 44 -4.82 -4.89 20.33
C LYS A 44 -4.83 -3.37 20.16
N TRP A 45 -5.97 -2.82 19.72
CA TRP A 45 -6.19 -1.38 19.52
C TRP A 45 -5.91 -0.50 20.76
N SER A 46 -5.80 -1.08 21.94
CA SER A 46 -6.01 -0.41 23.23
C SER A 46 -4.77 -0.29 24.12
N ALA A 47 -3.58 -0.68 23.69
CA ALA A 47 -2.39 -0.58 24.55
C ALA A 47 -1.64 0.76 24.36
N PRO A 48 -1.44 1.56 25.43
CA PRO A 48 -0.43 2.61 25.41
C PRO A 48 0.96 1.96 25.32
N LEU A 49 1.87 2.64 24.62
CA LEU A 49 3.29 2.33 24.59
C LEU A 49 3.86 2.23 26.03
N PRO A 50 4.54 1.14 26.41
CA PRO A 50 5.32 1.12 27.63
C PRO A 50 6.47 2.15 27.51
N PRO A 51 6.78 2.91 28.58
CA PRO A 51 7.79 3.98 28.54
C PRO A 51 9.16 3.54 28.01
N ALA A 52 9.54 2.28 28.24
CA ALA A 52 10.83 1.73 27.82
C ALA A 52 11.03 1.66 26.28
N PHE A 53 9.95 1.72 25.50
CA PHE A 53 10.01 1.60 24.03
C PHE A 53 9.87 2.94 23.30
N ALA A 54 9.63 4.04 24.02
CA ALA A 54 9.53 5.38 23.43
C ALA A 54 10.89 5.86 22.84
N ASP A 55 12.00 5.41 23.44
CA ASP A 55 13.36 5.82 23.07
C ASP A 55 14.07 4.83 22.12
N LEU A 56 13.46 3.68 21.82
CA LEU A 56 14.06 2.72 20.90
C LEU A 56 13.90 3.21 19.46
N SER A 57 15.00 3.64 18.87
CA SER A 57 15.07 3.98 17.45
C SER A 57 14.68 2.75 16.63
N TYR A 58 13.62 2.88 15.82
CA TYR A 58 13.21 1.86 14.86
C TYR A 58 14.44 1.37 14.07
N LEU A 59 14.80 0.10 14.27
CA LEU A 59 15.82 -0.58 13.48
C LEU A 59 15.11 -1.22 12.28
N PRO A 60 15.32 -0.71 11.05
CA PRO A 60 14.74 -1.34 9.87
C PRO A 60 15.21 -2.79 9.78
N PRO A 61 14.39 -3.72 9.28
CA PRO A 61 14.80 -5.10 9.02
C PRO A 61 16.00 -5.26 8.05
N ASP A 62 16.42 -4.17 7.39
CA ASP A 62 17.37 -4.19 6.27
C ASP A 62 18.84 -4.50 6.62
N LEU A 63 19.18 -4.94 7.84
CA LEU A 63 20.57 -5.29 8.19
C LEU A 63 20.98 -6.74 7.90
N ILE A 64 20.09 -7.58 7.34
CA ILE A 64 20.50 -8.87 6.75
C ILE A 64 19.70 -9.15 5.48
N VAL A 65 20.05 -8.48 4.39
CA VAL A 65 19.92 -9.07 3.05
C VAL A 65 21.32 -9.49 2.62
N ALA A 66 21.68 -10.73 2.92
CA ALA A 66 22.80 -11.36 2.27
C ALA A 66 22.45 -11.53 0.78
N ASN A 67 23.09 -10.72 -0.05
CA ASN A 67 23.67 -11.12 -1.33
C ASN A 67 22.78 -11.93 -2.29
N GLU A 68 22.02 -11.24 -3.15
CA GLU A 68 21.64 -11.78 -4.46
C GLU A 68 21.82 -10.71 -5.55
N GLY A 69 22.88 -10.88 -6.35
CA GLY A 69 22.94 -10.52 -7.78
C GLY A 69 22.73 -9.07 -8.20
N GLN A 70 23.63 -8.15 -7.83
CA GLN A 70 23.82 -6.92 -8.60
C GLN A 70 24.60 -7.22 -9.90
N MET A 71 23.90 -7.24 -11.03
CA MET A 71 24.51 -7.01 -12.35
C MET A 71 24.01 -5.68 -12.87
N TYR A 72 24.83 -4.63 -12.77
CA TYR A 72 24.92 -3.53 -13.76
C TYR A 72 26.31 -2.88 -13.69
N PRO A 73 26.83 -2.35 -14.82
CA PRO A 73 28.26 -2.26 -15.05
C PRO A 73 28.92 -0.98 -14.48
N LEU A 74 30.20 -1.16 -14.16
CA LEU A 74 31.19 -0.13 -13.83
C LEU A 74 31.19 1.04 -14.84
N ASN A 75 31.41 2.24 -14.32
CA ASN A 75 32.25 3.22 -15.00
C ASN A 75 33.13 4.01 -14.01
N SER A 76 34.45 3.79 -14.19
CA SER A 76 35.66 4.55 -13.85
C SER A 76 35.77 5.38 -12.57
N PHE A 77 36.67 4.90 -11.70
CA PHE A 77 37.49 5.73 -10.80
C PHE A 77 38.71 6.29 -11.56
N ALA A 78 39.07 7.55 -11.29
CA ALA A 78 40.40 8.08 -11.54
C ALA A 78 41.32 7.73 -10.35
N CYS A 79 42.49 7.18 -10.65
CA CYS A 79 43.55 6.83 -9.72
C CYS A 79 44.12 8.05 -8.97
N GLN A 80 44.36 7.92 -7.67
CA GLN A 80 45.44 8.63 -6.98
C GLN A 80 46.21 7.65 -6.08
N GLU A 81 47.53 7.76 -6.14
CA GLU A 81 48.53 6.92 -5.45
C GLU A 81 48.55 7.15 -3.92
N PRO A 82 49.01 6.17 -3.12
CA PRO A 82 49.10 6.30 -1.67
C PRO A 82 50.45 6.88 -1.23
N LEU A 83 50.42 7.74 -0.20
CA LEU A 83 51.59 8.16 0.59
C LEU A 83 51.50 7.58 2.02
N PRO A 84 52.65 7.42 2.72
CA PRO A 84 52.80 6.43 3.78
C PRO A 84 52.30 6.86 5.16
N VAL A 85 52.02 5.82 5.94
CA VAL A 85 51.50 5.76 7.31
C VAL A 85 52.33 6.57 8.31
N SER A 86 51.64 7.25 9.23
CA SER A 86 52.14 7.51 10.58
C SER A 86 51.08 7.02 11.56
N HIS A 87 51.49 6.11 12.45
CA HIS A 87 50.67 5.52 13.50
C HIS A 87 50.52 6.52 14.65
N ASP A 88 49.29 6.98 14.89
CA ASP A 88 48.85 7.39 16.21
C ASP A 88 47.50 6.71 16.50
N MET A 89 47.48 5.89 17.54
CA MET A 89 46.27 5.23 18.05
C MET A 89 45.40 6.25 18.77
N GLU A 90 44.55 6.95 18.04
CA GLU A 90 43.34 7.55 18.61
C GLU A 90 42.22 6.50 18.59
N ILE A 91 41.71 6.15 19.78
CA ILE A 91 40.50 5.35 19.94
C ILE A 91 39.32 6.24 19.48
N VAL A 92 39.10 6.28 18.16
CA VAL A 92 37.92 6.91 17.57
C VAL A 92 36.75 5.98 17.81
N GLN A 93 35.90 6.32 18.79
CA GLN A 93 34.57 5.72 18.91
C GLN A 93 33.86 5.86 17.54
N PRO A 94 33.24 4.80 17.01
CA PRO A 94 32.51 4.92 15.76
C PRO A 94 31.43 5.99 15.93
N PRO A 95 31.30 6.95 15.00
CA PRO A 95 30.29 7.98 15.10
C PRO A 95 28.92 7.29 15.18
N GLN A 96 28.26 7.42 16.33
CA GLN A 96 26.86 7.09 16.48
C GLN A 96 26.12 7.96 15.46
N LYS A 97 25.77 7.35 14.31
CA LYS A 97 24.90 7.96 13.33
C LYS A 97 23.58 8.23 14.05
N VAL A 98 23.36 9.49 14.42
CA VAL A 98 22.07 9.98 14.87
C VAL A 98 21.04 9.44 13.86
N PRO A 99 20.07 8.62 14.29
CA PRO A 99 19.09 8.04 13.39
C PRO A 99 18.41 9.19 12.63
N PRO A 100 18.19 9.05 11.31
CA PRO A 100 17.62 10.13 10.53
C PRO A 100 16.28 10.54 11.14
N THR A 101 16.18 11.82 11.50
CA THR A 101 15.07 12.47 12.22
C THR A 101 13.70 12.32 11.54
N ASN A 102 13.65 11.76 10.33
CA ASN A 102 12.45 11.50 9.55
C ASN A 102 12.34 10.01 9.19
N ALA A 103 11.85 9.21 10.14
CA ALA A 103 11.53 7.80 9.93
C ALA A 103 10.61 7.62 8.70
N ARG A 104 10.87 6.58 7.89
CA ARG A 104 10.16 6.35 6.62
C ARG A 104 8.65 6.21 6.80
N TRP A 105 8.21 5.55 7.87
CA TRP A 105 6.79 5.39 8.20
C TRP A 105 6.10 6.74 8.42
N ARG A 106 6.77 7.73 9.02
CA ARG A 106 6.19 9.05 9.30
C ARG A 106 5.85 9.78 8.01
N ARG A 107 6.78 9.77 7.05
CA ARG A 107 6.57 10.37 5.72
C ARG A 107 5.38 9.75 4.99
N ILE A 108 5.16 8.44 5.15
CA ILE A 108 4.01 7.75 4.57
C ILE A 108 2.71 8.27 5.19
N VAL A 109 2.64 8.35 6.52
CA VAL A 109 1.46 8.93 7.20
C VAL A 109 1.24 10.37 6.77
N ASP A 110 2.28 11.22 6.75
CA ASP A 110 2.16 12.61 6.31
C ASP A 110 1.64 12.71 4.86
N GLN A 111 2.08 11.81 3.98
CA GLN A 111 1.56 11.73 2.60
C GLN A 111 0.09 11.32 2.54
N MET A 112 -0.35 10.39 3.41
CA MET A 112 -1.77 10.03 3.52
C MET A 112 -2.61 11.20 4.02
N MET A 113 -2.07 12.01 4.94
CA MET A 113 -2.76 13.16 5.54
C MET A 113 -2.77 14.42 4.64
N LYS A 114 -1.89 14.50 3.64
CA LYS A 114 -1.73 15.70 2.81
C LYS A 114 -3.02 16.04 2.04
N GLY A 115 -3.70 17.12 2.38
CA GLY A 115 -4.95 17.57 1.74
C GLY A 115 -6.21 17.06 2.43
N TRP A 116 -6.17 16.95 3.76
CA TRP A 116 -7.31 16.65 4.64
C TRP A 116 -7.51 17.76 5.68
N ASP A 117 -7.13 18.99 5.32
CA ASP A 117 -7.08 20.16 6.20
C ASP A 117 -8.32 21.06 6.05
N GLN A 118 -9.20 20.78 5.09
CA GLN A 118 -10.40 21.58 4.81
C GLN A 118 -11.69 20.76 5.04
N PRO A 119 -12.80 21.40 5.43
CA PRO A 119 -14.10 20.72 5.56
C PRO A 119 -14.51 19.97 4.29
N SER A 120 -14.24 20.54 3.10
CA SER A 120 -14.58 19.97 1.80
C SER A 120 -13.62 18.87 1.31
N SER A 121 -12.52 18.60 2.04
CA SER A 121 -11.42 17.76 1.56
C SER A 121 -11.85 16.37 1.08
N TRP A 122 -12.92 15.80 1.66
CA TRP A 122 -13.44 14.51 1.22
C TRP A 122 -13.99 14.57 -0.21
N MET A 123 -14.87 15.55 -0.48
CA MET A 123 -15.49 15.72 -1.80
C MET A 123 -14.45 16.18 -2.82
N ASP A 124 -13.55 17.08 -2.43
CA ASP A 124 -12.46 17.54 -3.29
C ASP A 124 -11.60 16.37 -3.78
N ARG A 125 -11.34 15.39 -2.92
CA ARG A 125 -10.60 14.17 -3.28
C ARG A 125 -11.39 13.24 -4.19
N ARG A 126 -12.68 13.04 -3.92
CA ARG A 126 -13.59 12.30 -4.81
C ARG A 126 -13.54 12.88 -6.21
N ILE A 127 -13.71 14.20 -6.34
CA ILE A 127 -13.64 14.92 -7.62
C ILE A 127 -12.25 14.78 -8.26
N ALA A 128 -11.18 14.94 -7.48
CA ALA A 128 -9.82 14.85 -7.98
C ALA A 128 -9.47 13.49 -8.61
N ILE A 129 -10.09 12.41 -8.13
CA ILE A 129 -9.93 11.07 -8.70
C ILE A 129 -11.08 10.64 -9.63
N GLY A 130 -12.05 11.51 -9.92
CA GLY A 130 -13.19 11.18 -10.78
C GLY A 130 -14.20 10.21 -10.18
N LEU A 131 -14.34 10.22 -8.85
CA LEU A 131 -15.26 9.42 -8.05
C LEU A 131 -16.33 10.32 -7.39
N ASP A 132 -16.96 11.20 -8.17
CA ASP A 132 -17.88 12.23 -7.72
C ASP A 132 -19.36 11.94 -8.03
N SER A 133 -19.66 10.79 -8.66
CA SER A 133 -21.04 10.38 -8.98
C SER A 133 -21.30 8.89 -8.68
N VAL A 134 -22.58 8.53 -8.57
CA VAL A 134 -23.02 7.13 -8.37
C VAL A 134 -22.58 6.24 -9.53
N GLU A 135 -22.66 6.73 -10.77
CA GLU A 135 -22.24 5.98 -11.96
C GLU A 135 -20.73 5.69 -11.93
N LYS A 136 -19.92 6.66 -11.48
CA LYS A 136 -18.47 6.47 -11.31
C LYS A 136 -18.16 5.53 -10.15
N ASN A 137 -18.94 5.56 -9.06
CA ASN A 137 -18.85 4.60 -7.98
C ASN A 137 -19.13 3.16 -8.45
N HIS A 138 -20.21 2.94 -9.20
CA HIS A 138 -20.54 1.63 -9.77
C HIS A 138 -19.49 1.18 -10.77
N HIS A 139 -19.02 2.07 -11.65
CA HIS A 139 -17.95 1.77 -12.59
C HIS A 139 -16.66 1.33 -11.88
N ALA A 140 -16.25 2.04 -10.83
CA ALA A 140 -15.11 1.67 -10.00
C ALA A 140 -15.27 0.29 -9.37
N LEU A 141 -16.46 -0.03 -8.83
CA LEU A 141 -16.75 -1.35 -8.25
C LEU A 141 -16.70 -2.46 -9.29
N SER A 142 -17.27 -2.26 -10.48
CA SER A 142 -17.20 -3.22 -11.59
C SER A 142 -15.75 -3.50 -12.02
N MET A 143 -14.90 -2.47 -12.04
CA MET A 143 -13.47 -2.62 -12.32
C MET A 143 -12.74 -3.40 -11.19
N LEU A 144 -13.07 -3.16 -9.93
CA LEU A 144 -12.49 -3.88 -8.79
C LEU A 144 -12.89 -5.36 -8.75
N LEU A 145 -14.12 -5.67 -9.15
CA LEU A 145 -14.63 -7.04 -9.28
C LEU A 145 -14.13 -7.74 -10.56
N GLY A 146 -13.42 -7.04 -11.45
CA GLY A 146 -12.96 -7.60 -12.72
C GLY A 146 -14.09 -7.83 -13.74
N LEU A 147 -15.26 -7.21 -13.53
CA LEU A 147 -16.42 -7.28 -14.42
C LEU A 147 -16.37 -6.23 -15.54
N GLY A 148 -15.54 -5.20 -15.38
CA GLY A 148 -15.27 -4.23 -16.43
C GLY A 148 -14.47 -4.88 -17.55
N ASN A 149 -15.09 -5.06 -18.72
CA ASN A 149 -14.36 -5.32 -19.97
C ASN A 149 -13.23 -4.29 -20.07
N GLU A 150 -11.99 -4.77 -20.20
CA GLU A 150 -10.81 -3.95 -20.36
C GLU A 150 -11.08 -2.85 -21.40
N LEU A 151 -11.08 -1.59 -20.95
CA LEU A 151 -11.07 -0.41 -21.81
C LEU A 151 -12.10 -0.48 -22.96
N SER A 152 -13.39 -0.65 -22.64
CA SER A 152 -14.43 -0.13 -23.51
C SER A 152 -14.30 1.39 -23.51
N GLY A 153 -13.46 1.94 -24.40
CA GLY A 153 -13.77 3.23 -24.99
C GLY A 153 -15.21 3.12 -25.45
N GLU A 154 -16.06 4.04 -24.98
CA GLU A 154 -17.44 4.16 -25.45
C GLU A 154 -17.44 4.50 -26.95
N ASP A 155 -17.20 3.50 -27.78
CA ASP A 155 -17.78 3.43 -29.10
C ASP A 155 -19.04 2.57 -28.93
N GLY A 156 -20.17 3.25 -28.83
CA GLY A 156 -21.47 2.62 -28.99
C GLY A 156 -21.53 1.81 -30.30
N PRO A 157 -22.51 0.91 -30.44
CA PRO A 157 -22.60 -0.01 -31.57
C PRO A 157 -22.78 0.63 -32.96
N ASP A 158 -22.75 1.97 -33.07
CA ASP A 158 -22.84 2.71 -34.33
C ASP A 158 -21.49 3.22 -34.89
N SER A 159 -20.38 3.16 -34.16
CA SER A 159 -19.09 3.72 -34.62
C SER A 159 -18.26 2.78 -35.50
N ARG A 160 -18.73 1.55 -35.73
CA ARG A 160 -17.98 0.52 -36.46
C ARG A 160 -18.46 0.31 -37.90
N MET A 161 -18.89 1.37 -38.60
CA MET A 161 -18.94 1.41 -40.07
C MET A 161 -19.37 2.79 -40.55
N GLN A 162 -18.43 3.73 -40.74
CA GLN A 162 -18.60 4.84 -41.69
C GLN A 162 -17.30 5.53 -42.10
N ILE A 163 -16.20 4.77 -42.26
CA ILE A 163 -15.13 5.17 -43.19
C ILE A 163 -15.50 4.62 -44.57
N ALA A 164 -16.61 5.11 -45.12
CA ALA A 164 -16.97 4.86 -46.49
C ALA A 164 -17.75 6.07 -47.04
N LYS A 165 -17.07 6.78 -47.94
CA LYS A 165 -17.60 7.75 -48.91
C LYS A 165 -18.10 9.08 -48.34
N PHE A 166 -17.19 10.04 -48.19
CA PHE A 166 -17.54 11.43 -48.48
C PHE A 166 -16.62 12.00 -49.55
N SER A 167 -17.28 12.53 -50.57
CA SER A 167 -16.74 13.13 -51.78
C SER A 167 -15.70 14.22 -51.46
N MET A 168 -14.57 14.18 -52.16
CA MET A 168 -13.53 15.21 -52.08
C MET A 168 -14.06 16.55 -52.59
N ASN A 169 -14.41 17.43 -51.65
CA ASN A 169 -14.26 18.88 -51.82
C ASN A 169 -13.12 19.32 -50.89
N SER A 170 -12.15 20.06 -51.42
CA SER A 170 -10.85 20.35 -50.80
C SER A 170 -10.91 21.14 -49.48
N ASN A 171 -12.08 21.67 -49.08
CA ASN A 171 -12.28 22.33 -47.80
C ASN A 171 -12.66 21.38 -46.65
N GLY A 172 -13.13 20.16 -46.94
CA GLY A 172 -13.59 19.20 -45.92
C GLY A 172 -12.47 18.42 -45.24
N VAL A 173 -11.31 18.29 -45.89
CA VAL A 173 -10.14 17.57 -45.34
C VAL A 173 -9.56 18.29 -44.13
N SER A 174 -9.50 19.63 -44.18
CA SER A 174 -9.02 20.45 -43.06
C SER A 174 -9.94 20.34 -41.85
N GLU A 175 -11.26 20.39 -42.05
CA GLU A 175 -12.26 20.29 -40.98
C GLU A 175 -12.30 18.88 -40.36
N THR A 176 -12.15 17.83 -41.16
CA THR A 176 -12.08 16.44 -40.67
C THR A 176 -10.80 16.16 -39.87
N LEU A 177 -9.67 16.76 -40.28
CA LEU A 177 -8.42 16.70 -39.54
C LEU A 177 -8.51 17.47 -38.22
N ILE A 178 -9.12 18.65 -38.22
CA ILE A 178 -9.35 19.45 -37.00
C ILE A 178 -10.26 18.70 -36.03
N MET A 179 -11.33 18.05 -36.50
CA MET A 179 -12.22 17.25 -35.66
C MET A 179 -11.53 16.00 -35.10
N SER A 180 -10.74 15.29 -35.92
CA SER A 180 -9.94 14.15 -35.45
C SER A 180 -8.89 14.57 -34.41
N ALA A 181 -8.19 15.68 -34.64
CA ALA A 181 -7.21 16.22 -33.70
C ALA A 181 -7.87 16.70 -32.40
N ARG A 182 -9.06 17.32 -32.48
CA ARG A 182 -9.85 17.71 -31.32
C ARG A 182 -10.31 16.50 -30.52
N HIS A 183 -10.80 15.46 -31.18
CA HIS A 183 -11.19 14.20 -30.54
C HIS A 183 -10.00 13.54 -29.85
N TYR A 184 -8.86 13.46 -30.53
CA TYR A 184 -7.61 12.95 -29.95
C TYR A 184 -7.17 13.77 -28.74
N ALA A 185 -7.14 15.10 -28.84
CA ALA A 185 -6.77 15.99 -27.74
C ALA A 185 -7.73 15.88 -26.54
N LEU A 186 -9.04 15.74 -26.79
CA LEU A 186 -10.03 15.49 -25.74
C LEU A 186 -9.81 14.11 -25.09
N GLY A 187 -9.53 13.08 -25.89
CA GLY A 187 -9.19 11.73 -25.40
C GLY A 187 -7.89 11.69 -24.60
N THR A 188 -6.83 12.40 -25.03
CA THR A 188 -5.58 12.53 -24.28
C THR A 188 -5.81 13.28 -22.97
N LYS A 189 -6.60 14.36 -22.98
CA LYS A 189 -6.95 15.10 -21.75
C LYS A 189 -7.84 14.29 -20.80
N ALA A 190 -8.73 13.46 -21.35
CA ALA A 190 -9.50 12.49 -20.57
C ALA A 190 -8.59 11.41 -19.96
N SER A 191 -7.62 10.91 -20.72
CA SER A 191 -6.64 9.91 -20.23
C SER A 191 -5.77 10.42 -19.09
N GLU A 192 -5.50 11.73 -19.01
CA GLU A 192 -4.78 12.34 -17.88
C GLU A 192 -5.64 12.35 -16.60
N ARG A 193 -6.96 12.57 -16.71
CA ARG A 193 -7.90 12.46 -15.59
C ARG A 193 -8.10 11.01 -15.18
N ASP A 194 -8.22 10.11 -16.17
CA ASP A 194 -8.33 8.69 -15.93
C ASP A 194 -7.02 8.11 -15.35
N ALA A 195 -5.85 8.69 -15.63
CA ALA A 195 -4.59 8.21 -15.06
C ALA A 195 -4.59 8.27 -13.52
N GLY A 196 -5.13 9.34 -12.94
CA GLY A 196 -5.29 9.46 -11.49
C GLY A 196 -6.25 8.41 -10.93
N PHE A 197 -7.43 8.29 -11.54
CA PHE A 197 -8.44 7.29 -11.18
C PHE A 197 -7.91 5.85 -11.28
N VAL A 198 -7.26 5.50 -12.39
CA VAL A 198 -6.73 4.17 -12.69
C VAL A 198 -5.61 3.80 -11.73
N VAL A 199 -4.66 4.72 -11.44
CA VAL A 199 -3.60 4.46 -10.46
C VAL A 199 -4.19 4.25 -9.07
N GLN A 200 -5.16 5.08 -8.68
CA GLN A 200 -5.82 4.96 -7.39
C GLN A 200 -6.52 3.60 -7.23
N LEU A 201 -7.28 3.21 -8.26
CA LEU A 201 -8.03 1.98 -8.29
C LEU A 201 -7.12 0.76 -8.34
N HIS A 202 -6.01 0.84 -9.09
CA HIS A 202 -4.97 -0.18 -9.12
C HIS A 202 -4.37 -0.41 -7.73
N ASN A 203 -3.93 0.67 -7.05
CA ASN A 203 -3.38 0.56 -5.70
C ASN A 203 -4.40 -0.03 -4.70
N PHE A 204 -5.67 0.34 -4.83
CA PHE A 204 -6.73 -0.21 -3.99
C PHE A 204 -7.03 -1.68 -4.34
N ARG A 205 -6.97 -2.07 -5.62
CA ARG A 205 -7.09 -3.47 -6.07
C ARG A 205 -5.96 -4.34 -5.54
N GLU A 206 -4.72 -3.83 -5.51
CA GLU A 206 -3.60 -4.52 -4.85
C GLU A 206 -3.85 -4.74 -3.35
N LEU A 207 -4.41 -3.74 -2.65
CA LEU A 207 -4.79 -3.87 -1.24
C LEU A 207 -5.87 -4.94 -1.04
N ILE A 208 -6.92 -4.96 -1.89
CA ILE A 208 -7.97 -5.98 -1.85
C ILE A 208 -7.36 -7.38 -2.08
N PHE A 209 -6.49 -7.52 -3.08
CA PHE A 209 -5.86 -8.79 -3.39
C PHE A 209 -4.94 -9.27 -2.27
N ALA A 210 -4.11 -8.40 -1.70
CA ALA A 210 -3.30 -8.72 -0.52
C ALA A 210 -4.16 -9.11 0.69
N SER A 211 -5.34 -8.49 0.84
CA SER A 211 -6.32 -8.85 1.87
C SER A 211 -6.93 -10.23 1.61
N LEU A 212 -7.27 -10.56 0.36
CA LEU A 212 -7.68 -11.93 -0.02
C LEU A 212 -6.59 -12.95 0.28
N CYS A 213 -5.31 -12.62 0.04
CA CYS A 213 -4.18 -13.47 0.40
C CYS A 213 -4.09 -13.74 1.92
N VAL A 214 -4.47 -12.77 2.76
CA VAL A 214 -4.58 -12.97 4.22
C VAL A 214 -5.73 -13.93 4.55
N VAL A 215 -6.87 -13.79 3.87
CA VAL A 215 -8.04 -14.67 4.07
C VAL A 215 -7.71 -16.11 3.73
N ILE A 216 -7.11 -16.38 2.57
CA ILE A 216 -6.75 -17.75 2.16
C ILE A 216 -5.62 -18.33 3.02
N GLU A 217 -4.69 -17.51 3.50
CA GLU A 217 -3.69 -17.90 4.52
C GLU A 217 -4.39 -18.37 5.80
N HIS A 218 -5.38 -17.62 6.28
CA HIS A 218 -6.19 -17.99 7.45
C HIS A 218 -7.02 -19.27 7.24
N GLN A 219 -7.43 -19.57 6.01
CA GLN A 219 -8.11 -20.84 5.69
C GLN A 219 -7.13 -22.03 5.56
N GLY A 220 -5.83 -21.83 5.76
CA GLY A 220 -4.83 -22.88 5.81
C GLY A 220 -4.23 -23.26 4.45
N LEU A 221 -4.35 -22.42 3.42
CA LEU A 221 -3.66 -22.68 2.15
C LEU A 221 -2.13 -22.60 2.32
N PRO A 222 -1.35 -23.42 1.58
CA PRO A 222 0.10 -23.38 1.66
C PRO A 222 0.68 -22.02 1.29
N ILE A 223 1.61 -21.52 2.10
CA ILE A 223 2.24 -20.21 1.90
C ILE A 223 2.93 -20.09 0.53
N ASP A 224 3.52 -21.18 0.02
CA ASP A 224 4.17 -21.16 -1.29
C ASP A 224 3.17 -20.92 -2.43
N THR A 225 1.99 -21.56 -2.37
CA THR A 225 0.89 -21.31 -3.32
C THR A 225 0.42 -19.86 -3.24
N ILE A 226 0.30 -19.31 -2.04
CA ILE A 226 -0.10 -17.90 -1.85
C ILE A 226 0.97 -16.95 -2.41
N ASN A 227 2.24 -17.24 -2.16
CA ASN A 227 3.35 -16.45 -2.66
C ASN A 227 3.40 -16.46 -4.20
N ASP A 228 3.13 -17.60 -4.84
CA ASP A 228 3.06 -17.70 -6.30
C ASP A 228 1.96 -16.81 -6.88
N LEU A 229 0.77 -16.79 -6.26
CA LEU A 229 -0.30 -15.87 -6.65
C LEU A 229 0.10 -14.40 -6.49
N MET A 230 0.76 -14.05 -5.38
CA MET A 230 1.23 -12.68 -5.13
C MET A 230 2.30 -12.21 -6.13
N ARG A 231 3.11 -13.14 -6.67
CA ARG A 231 4.12 -12.83 -7.68
C ARG A 231 3.52 -12.45 -9.04
N ILE A 232 2.34 -12.95 -9.36
CA ILE A 232 1.64 -12.61 -10.60
C ILE A 232 1.19 -11.14 -10.57
N CYS A 233 0.59 -10.71 -9.46
CA CYS A 233 -0.13 -9.43 -9.41
C CYS A 233 0.64 -8.28 -8.75
N MET A 234 1.65 -8.55 -7.92
CA MET A 234 2.25 -7.52 -7.05
C MET A 234 3.76 -7.40 -7.19
N SER A 235 4.50 -8.49 -6.96
CA SER A 235 5.96 -8.43 -6.96
C SER A 235 6.61 -9.79 -7.10
N SER A 236 7.61 -9.91 -7.97
CA SER A 236 8.51 -11.06 -8.06
C SER A 236 9.51 -11.17 -6.89
N SER A 237 9.35 -10.36 -5.84
CA SER A 237 10.21 -10.35 -4.65
C SER A 237 10.19 -11.66 -3.85
N GLY A 238 11.16 -11.79 -2.94
CA GLY A 238 11.25 -12.91 -2.00
C GLY A 238 10.09 -12.99 -0.99
N ALA A 239 9.94 -14.18 -0.40
CA ALA A 239 8.84 -14.52 0.51
C ALA A 239 8.69 -13.57 1.71
N ALA A 240 9.80 -13.04 2.23
CA ALA A 240 9.77 -12.07 3.34
C ALA A 240 9.04 -10.78 2.97
N ASN A 241 9.23 -10.27 1.75
CA ASN A 241 8.50 -9.08 1.29
C ASN A 241 7.01 -9.39 1.09
N LEU A 242 6.68 -10.55 0.50
CA LEU A 242 5.29 -10.96 0.30
C LEU A 242 4.54 -11.13 1.64
N TYR A 243 5.20 -11.71 2.64
CA TYR A 243 4.69 -11.77 4.01
C TYR A 243 4.41 -10.37 4.55
N ARG A 244 5.35 -9.43 4.41
CA ARG A 244 5.16 -8.04 4.81
C ARG A 244 3.97 -7.37 4.13
N LEU A 245 3.77 -7.60 2.83
CA LEU A 245 2.61 -7.06 2.11
C LEU A 245 1.28 -7.57 2.69
N ARG A 246 1.19 -8.88 3.00
CA ARG A 246 0.01 -9.47 3.66
C ARG A 246 -0.23 -8.86 5.03
N ARG A 247 0.81 -8.72 5.85
CA ARG A 247 0.70 -8.12 7.18
C ARG A 247 0.31 -6.64 7.12
N GLY A 248 0.83 -5.89 6.15
CA GLY A 248 0.41 -4.51 5.86
C GLY A 248 -1.06 -4.40 5.48
N ALA A 249 -1.56 -5.31 4.64
CA ALA A 249 -2.97 -5.35 4.27
C ALA A 249 -3.88 -5.71 5.46
N LEU A 250 -3.49 -6.69 6.29
CA LEU A 250 -4.21 -7.01 7.52
C LEU A 250 -4.22 -5.80 8.48
N TRP A 251 -3.09 -5.13 8.64
CA TRP A 251 -3.01 -3.92 9.47
C TRP A 251 -3.98 -2.83 8.99
N VAL A 252 -4.07 -2.57 7.69
CA VAL A 252 -5.06 -1.61 7.15
C VAL A 252 -6.49 -2.05 7.44
N ASN A 253 -6.81 -3.33 7.26
CA ASN A 253 -8.16 -3.84 7.55
C ASN A 253 -8.54 -3.67 9.02
N ARG A 254 -7.58 -3.90 9.93
CA ARG A 254 -7.76 -3.55 11.34
C ARG A 254 -8.06 -2.06 11.47
N VAL A 255 -7.20 -1.18 10.96
CA VAL A 255 -7.42 0.28 11.03
C VAL A 255 -8.82 0.67 10.49
N ILE A 256 -9.29 0.06 9.41
CA ILE A 256 -10.66 0.27 8.91
C ILE A 256 -11.70 -0.20 9.94
N ALA A 257 -11.59 -1.42 10.45
CA ALA A 257 -12.56 -2.01 11.36
C ALA A 257 -12.79 -1.17 12.63
N GLY A 258 -11.75 -0.64 13.27
CA GLY A 258 -11.96 0.22 14.43
C GLY A 258 -12.27 1.67 14.10
N LEU A 259 -11.97 2.18 12.90
CA LEU A 259 -12.58 3.44 12.44
C LEU A 259 -14.10 3.29 12.28
N ILE A 260 -14.57 2.15 11.74
CA ILE A 260 -16.00 1.82 11.67
C ILE A 260 -16.62 1.82 13.08
N ARG A 261 -15.96 1.21 14.08
CA ARG A 261 -16.40 1.24 15.49
C ARG A 261 -16.45 2.66 16.07
N LYS A 262 -15.55 3.54 15.63
CA LYS A 262 -15.56 4.97 15.97
C LYS A 262 -16.57 5.81 15.16
N GLY A 263 -17.45 5.17 14.38
CA GLY A 263 -18.51 5.85 13.64
C GLY A 263 -18.06 6.48 12.31
N TRP A 264 -16.94 6.04 11.73
CA TRP A 264 -16.56 6.45 10.37
C TRP A 264 -17.44 5.79 9.31
N HIS A 265 -18.11 4.68 9.61
CA HIS A 265 -18.94 3.94 8.65
C HIS A 265 -18.16 3.66 7.34
N HIS A 266 -18.80 3.82 6.17
CA HIS A 266 -18.17 3.58 4.86
C HIS A 266 -16.97 4.48 4.57
N CYS A 267 -16.90 5.66 5.20
CA CYS A 267 -15.80 6.60 5.06
C CYS A 267 -14.47 5.98 5.53
N ALA A 268 -14.49 5.01 6.45
CA ALA A 268 -13.28 4.34 6.92
C ALA A 268 -12.48 3.69 5.79
N THR A 269 -13.15 2.92 4.93
CA THR A 269 -12.46 2.25 3.80
C THR A 269 -12.19 3.23 2.67
N GLU A 270 -13.13 4.13 2.41
CA GLU A 270 -12.98 5.14 1.36
C GLU A 270 -11.77 6.05 1.63
N PHE A 271 -11.44 6.36 2.88
CA PHE A 271 -10.22 7.08 3.22
C PHE A 271 -8.95 6.42 2.63
N PHE A 272 -8.84 5.09 2.71
CA PHE A 272 -7.70 4.35 2.15
C PHE A 272 -7.74 4.31 0.63
N LEU A 273 -8.94 4.18 0.04
CA LEU A 273 -9.14 4.33 -1.40
C LEU A 273 -8.68 5.71 -1.86
N LEU A 274 -9.10 6.80 -1.22
CA LEU A 274 -8.77 8.20 -1.57
C LEU A 274 -7.32 8.60 -1.22
N SER A 275 -6.67 7.87 -0.31
CA SER A 275 -5.25 8.05 0.00
C SER A 275 -4.34 7.48 -1.07
N GLY A 276 -4.76 6.38 -1.74
CA GLY A 276 -4.11 5.85 -2.94
C GLY A 276 -2.70 5.36 -2.71
N ARG A 277 -2.35 4.96 -1.48
CA ARG A 277 -1.00 4.48 -1.19
C ARG A 277 -0.85 3.05 -1.71
N PRO A 278 0.31 2.71 -2.31
CA PRO A 278 0.59 1.34 -2.69
C PRO A 278 0.72 0.45 -1.45
N VAL A 279 0.33 -0.80 -1.57
CA VAL A 279 0.29 -1.77 -0.46
C VAL A 279 1.65 -1.98 0.23
N SER A 280 2.75 -1.79 -0.50
CA SER A 280 4.11 -1.82 0.05
C SER A 280 4.36 -0.78 1.14
N GLN A 281 3.68 0.38 1.07
CA GLN A 281 3.77 1.40 2.11
C GLN A 281 3.04 0.99 3.39
N TYR A 282 1.90 0.29 3.27
CA TYR A 282 1.21 -0.25 4.44
C TYR A 282 2.04 -1.33 5.15
N GLY A 283 2.81 -2.12 4.41
CA GLY A 283 3.79 -3.05 4.99
C GLY A 283 4.83 -2.34 5.89
N LEU A 284 5.32 -1.17 5.46
CA LEU A 284 6.25 -0.35 6.25
C LEU A 284 5.59 0.31 7.46
N LEU A 285 4.32 0.71 7.33
CA LEU A 285 3.55 1.21 8.48
C LEU A 285 3.36 0.11 9.51
N TRP A 286 3.07 -1.12 9.07
CA TRP A 286 2.97 -2.28 9.95
C TRP A 286 4.29 -2.62 10.64
N GLU A 287 5.43 -2.63 9.94
CA GLU A 287 6.75 -2.88 10.57
C GLU A 287 7.03 -1.90 11.72
N GLY A 288 6.64 -0.63 11.53
CA GLY A 288 6.75 0.44 12.53
C GLY A 288 5.47 0.71 13.31
N CYS A 289 4.52 -0.25 13.43
CA CYS A 289 3.16 0.01 13.92
C CYS A 289 3.12 0.66 15.31
N VAL A 290 4.09 0.31 16.16
CA VAL A 290 4.26 0.83 17.51
C VAL A 290 4.31 2.36 17.53
N HIS A 291 4.88 2.97 16.50
CA HIS A 291 4.95 4.44 16.35
C HIS A 291 3.99 4.98 15.28
N SER A 292 3.82 4.24 14.18
CA SER A 292 3.03 4.70 13.04
C SER A 292 1.54 4.74 13.35
N PHE A 293 1.03 3.79 14.14
CA PHE A 293 -0.39 3.70 14.45
C PHE A 293 -0.87 4.78 15.42
N PRO A 294 -0.19 5.07 16.55
CA PRO A 294 -0.56 6.22 17.38
C PRO A 294 -0.55 7.54 16.61
N TYR A 295 0.50 7.79 15.82
CA TYR A 295 0.61 9.00 15.01
C TYR A 295 -0.48 9.10 13.94
N LEU A 296 -0.77 8.01 13.23
CA LEU A 296 -1.89 7.97 12.27
C LEU A 296 -3.23 8.18 12.98
N SER A 297 -3.43 7.55 14.14
CA SER A 297 -4.69 7.63 14.90
C SER A 297 -5.00 9.05 15.36
N GLU A 298 -4.00 9.79 15.84
CA GLU A 298 -4.14 11.20 16.21
C GLU A 298 -4.58 12.06 15.02
N ARG A 299 -3.94 11.86 13.86
CA ARG A 299 -4.29 12.59 12.64
C ARG A 299 -5.66 12.24 12.10
N LEU A 300 -6.05 10.96 12.16
CA LEU A 300 -7.40 10.53 11.79
C LEU A 300 -8.44 11.13 12.74
N ALA A 301 -8.18 11.18 14.05
CA ALA A 301 -9.09 11.83 14.99
C ALA A 301 -9.34 13.30 14.61
N TYR A 302 -8.29 14.04 14.24
CA TYR A 302 -8.43 15.40 13.71
C TYR A 302 -9.33 15.44 12.46
N ILE A 303 -9.09 14.58 11.47
CA ILE A 303 -9.91 14.51 10.24
C ILE A 303 -11.38 14.24 10.58
N TYR A 304 -11.65 13.33 11.52
CA TYR A 304 -13.01 13.00 11.92
C TYR A 304 -13.78 14.20 12.48
N GLU A 305 -13.08 15.10 13.17
CA GLU A 305 -13.66 16.29 13.80
C GLU A 305 -13.79 17.46 12.83
N THR A 306 -12.87 17.59 11.85
CA THR A 306 -12.78 18.79 11.01
C THR A 306 -13.29 18.63 9.58
N VAL A 307 -13.32 17.41 9.04
CA VAL A 307 -13.70 17.16 7.64
C VAL A 307 -15.16 16.73 7.58
N GLU A 308 -15.93 17.38 6.72
CA GLU A 308 -17.33 17.02 6.50
C GLU A 308 -17.40 15.67 5.80
N ARG A 309 -18.17 14.75 6.38
CA ARG A 309 -18.45 13.46 5.75
C ARG A 309 -19.36 13.69 4.55
N PRO A 310 -19.05 13.11 3.39
CA PRO A 310 -19.84 13.32 2.20
C PRO A 310 -21.24 12.75 2.41
N TYR A 311 -22.26 13.46 1.93
CA TYR A 311 -23.57 12.88 1.80
C TYR A 311 -23.50 11.71 0.81
N THR A 312 -24.20 10.63 1.12
CA THR A 312 -24.24 9.43 0.29
C THR A 312 -25.53 9.51 -0.52
N ASP A 313 -25.41 9.77 -1.83
CA ASP A 313 -26.56 9.75 -2.72
C ASP A 313 -27.22 8.37 -2.74
N ALA A 314 -28.53 8.34 -3.00
CA ALA A 314 -29.26 7.09 -3.11
C ALA A 314 -28.65 6.22 -4.22
N GLY A 315 -28.17 5.02 -3.85
CA GLY A 315 -27.52 4.09 -4.77
C GLY A 315 -25.99 4.09 -4.73
N TRP A 316 -25.35 4.96 -3.95
CA TRP A 316 -23.90 4.89 -3.75
C TRP A 316 -23.51 3.68 -2.90
N ILE A 317 -22.62 2.84 -3.43
CA ILE A 317 -22.22 1.58 -2.79
C ILE A 317 -20.85 1.75 -2.11
N PRO A 318 -20.73 1.44 -0.81
CA PRO A 318 -19.46 1.46 -0.10
C PRO A 318 -18.41 0.47 -0.63
N PHE A 319 -17.15 0.91 -0.66
CA PHE A 319 -15.98 0.10 -1.03
C PHE A 319 -15.53 -0.88 0.06
N SER A 320 -16.45 -1.68 0.61
CA SER A 320 -16.15 -2.66 1.65
C SER A 320 -15.18 -3.75 1.14
N ILE A 321 -13.95 -3.80 1.65
CA ILE A 321 -12.96 -4.83 1.26
C ILE A 321 -13.52 -6.25 1.49
N PRO A 322 -14.10 -6.60 2.66
CA PRO A 322 -14.69 -7.93 2.84
C PRO A 322 -15.79 -8.26 1.83
N SER A 323 -16.65 -7.30 1.49
CA SER A 323 -17.76 -7.52 0.56
C SER A 323 -17.26 -7.65 -0.89
N ILE A 324 -16.24 -6.88 -1.29
CA ILE A 324 -15.60 -7.04 -2.60
C ILE A 324 -14.91 -8.40 -2.70
N ILE A 325 -14.20 -8.83 -1.65
CA ILE A 325 -13.61 -10.18 -1.60
C ILE A 325 -14.69 -11.24 -1.73
N LYS A 326 -15.83 -11.08 -1.04
CA LYS A 326 -16.97 -12.00 -1.16
C LYS A 326 -17.49 -12.07 -2.60
N GLY A 327 -17.57 -10.94 -3.30
CA GLY A 327 -17.91 -10.90 -4.72
C GLY A 327 -16.90 -11.65 -5.60
N LEU A 328 -15.61 -11.52 -5.32
CA LEU A 328 -14.54 -12.20 -6.08
C LEU A 328 -14.50 -13.72 -5.88
N VAL A 329 -14.73 -14.20 -4.66
CA VAL A 329 -14.61 -15.64 -4.33
C VAL A 329 -15.92 -16.40 -4.46
N GLY A 330 -17.04 -15.71 -4.67
CA GLY A 330 -18.37 -16.32 -4.76
C GLY A 330 -18.67 -17.18 -3.53
N ASP A 331 -19.22 -18.37 -3.74
CA ASP A 331 -19.65 -19.28 -2.65
C ASP A 331 -18.51 -20.04 -1.97
N ALA A 332 -17.27 -19.88 -2.41
CA ALA A 332 -16.12 -20.58 -1.82
C ALA A 332 -15.90 -20.19 -0.34
N LEU A 333 -16.25 -18.95 0.04
CA LEU A 333 -16.13 -18.46 1.41
C LEU A 333 -17.37 -17.66 1.81
N THR A 334 -17.76 -17.78 3.07
CA THR A 334 -18.78 -16.93 3.69
C THR A 334 -18.20 -15.54 4.03
N LEU A 335 -19.05 -14.51 4.06
CA LEU A 335 -18.61 -13.17 4.50
C LEU A 335 -18.10 -13.18 5.94
N GLY A 336 -18.66 -14.05 6.81
CA GLY A 336 -18.19 -14.26 8.18
C GLY A 336 -16.74 -14.74 8.22
N GLN A 337 -16.40 -15.78 7.44
CA GLN A 337 -15.01 -16.28 7.35
C GLN A 337 -14.03 -15.21 6.86
N ILE A 338 -14.45 -14.39 5.88
CA ILE A 338 -13.63 -13.28 5.36
C ILE A 338 -13.42 -12.23 6.44
N CYS A 339 -14.47 -11.84 7.16
CA CYS A 339 -14.40 -10.83 8.20
C CYS A 339 -13.58 -11.28 9.41
N THR A 340 -13.74 -12.53 9.86
CA THR A 340 -12.90 -13.12 10.91
C THR A 340 -11.43 -13.08 10.52
N ALA A 341 -11.08 -13.48 9.30
CA ALA A 341 -9.68 -13.49 8.86
C ALA A 341 -9.05 -12.08 8.71
N LEU A 342 -9.88 -11.05 8.54
CA LEU A 342 -9.45 -9.66 8.41
C LEU A 342 -9.67 -8.83 9.69
N ASP A 343 -10.01 -9.47 10.81
CA ASP A 343 -10.28 -8.86 12.11
C ASP A 343 -11.41 -7.81 12.10
N TYR A 344 -12.48 -8.08 11.34
CA TYR A 344 -13.75 -7.37 11.46
C TYR A 344 -14.66 -8.10 12.46
N GLU A 345 -15.07 -7.42 13.53
CA GLU A 345 -15.99 -7.95 14.54
C GLU A 345 -17.44 -8.06 14.03
N GLU A 346 -18.27 -8.88 14.69
CA GLU A 346 -19.69 -9.10 14.32
C GLU A 346 -20.53 -7.80 14.28
N GLU A 347 -20.20 -6.81 15.11
CA GLU A 347 -20.90 -5.52 15.08
C GLU A 347 -20.60 -4.75 13.78
N SER A 348 -19.36 -4.79 13.32
CA SER A 348 -18.96 -4.22 12.02
C SER A 348 -19.61 -4.98 10.86
N LEU A 349 -19.73 -6.31 10.99
CA LEU A 349 -20.43 -7.17 10.05
C LEU A 349 -21.91 -6.77 9.88
N SER A 350 -22.64 -6.48 10.96
CA SER A 350 -24.06 -6.06 10.88
C SER A 350 -24.26 -4.81 10.02
N LYS A 351 -23.32 -3.86 10.07
CA LYS A 351 -23.29 -2.64 9.25
C LYS A 351 -22.85 -2.91 7.80
N LEU A 352 -22.06 -3.97 7.58
CA LEU A 352 -21.63 -4.43 6.25
C LEU A 352 -22.70 -5.29 5.54
N PHE A 353 -23.54 -6.02 6.28
CA PHE A 353 -24.58 -6.88 5.73
C PHE A 353 -25.69 -6.10 4.99
N SER A 354 -25.96 -4.85 5.38
CA SER A 354 -26.83 -3.96 4.60
C SER A 354 -26.27 -3.68 3.19
N ILE A 355 -24.95 -3.65 3.05
CA ILE A 355 -24.23 -3.30 1.80
C ILE A 355 -24.04 -4.52 0.88
N SER A 356 -23.85 -5.72 1.45
CA SER A 356 -23.64 -6.93 0.64
C SER A 356 -24.83 -7.23 -0.29
N ASN A 357 -26.05 -6.89 0.13
CA ASN A 357 -27.25 -7.07 -0.69
C ASN A 357 -27.30 -6.11 -1.89
N GLU A 358 -26.61 -4.97 -1.82
CA GLU A 358 -26.53 -3.98 -2.90
C GLU A 358 -25.47 -4.38 -3.94
N ILE A 359 -24.35 -4.97 -3.51
CA ILE A 359 -23.30 -5.46 -4.43
C ILE A 359 -23.82 -6.61 -5.29
N SER A 360 -24.64 -7.52 -4.71
CA SER A 360 -25.29 -8.59 -5.47
C SER A 360 -26.30 -8.11 -6.52
N GLN A 361 -26.68 -6.83 -6.53
CA GLN A 361 -27.51 -6.24 -7.58
C GLN A 361 -26.68 -5.65 -8.73
N VAL A 362 -25.37 -5.46 -8.52
CA VAL A 362 -24.42 -4.96 -9.54
C VAL A 362 -23.75 -6.12 -10.29
N THR A 363 -23.59 -7.27 -9.64
CA THR A 363 -23.17 -8.55 -10.25
C THR A 363 -24.34 -9.25 -10.91
#